data_AF-A0A7N2MRG2-F1
#
_entry.id   AF-A0A7N2MRG2-F1
#
_cell.length_a   1.000
_cell.length_b   1.000
_cell.length_c   1.000
_cell.angle_alpha   90.00
_cell.angle_beta   90.00
_cell.angle_gamma   90.00
#
_symmetry.space_group_name_H-M   'P 1'
#
loop_
_entity.id
_entity.type
_entity.pdbx_description
1 polymer ?
#
loop_
_entity_poly.entity_id
_entity_poly.type
_entity_poly.pdbx_seq_one_letter_code
_entity_poly.pdbx_strand_id
1 'polypeptide(L)'
;MDNSDISKQLENSRARIRSVYNIGQSSNPSREDKNQGYTGSLPPDVIPVNRRDPNTDLRTAQTFRLPTLIEEFNDILSLDGLVVSKDDFLDNEWADRPAVRLTTLTDQQVCQLGRFLLHSLQTRISKQGVAVIFVLAFHLRAPGVGSTERMFEATDPHSKPSDREYSDFEDVLVPTRESIQASERGHVVENAKAYSFLAASMLRLFTRSSENYCPAWNHIVNGFKTFYIRHCPVTKIVPKAEVIQAIHVHFACDKVFKATLYRLLYMSNSKPSNDSLKGFLYDNHLSHNGMHIVSIFCRLRDALNCNPDILLKAIRTPQFDRQIQALVKILGYMNEEVGQHERQMWKYGRIFDEKFMSVLQTKACPKLVMMLAAALQQERPEGAENILKIKQLEDVSEENKKKCIMVAEAVRKMIKSSHKQTA
;
A
#
# COMPACT_ATOMS: atom_id res chain seq x y z
N MET A 1 -26.68 -18.78 -15.81
CA MET A 1 -25.53 -18.46 -14.95
C MET A 1 -26.04 -18.47 -13.52
N ASP A 2 -25.50 -19.35 -12.70
CA ASP A 2 -26.04 -19.74 -11.40
C ASP A 2 -25.78 -18.68 -10.33
N ASN A 3 -26.82 -18.29 -9.59
CA ASN A 3 -26.72 -17.31 -8.47
C ASN A 3 -25.82 -17.78 -7.31
N SER A 4 -25.40 -19.05 -7.33
CA SER A 4 -24.40 -19.63 -6.43
C SER A 4 -22.99 -19.03 -6.63
N ASP A 5 -22.65 -18.59 -7.85
CA ASP A 5 -21.30 -18.07 -8.15
C ASP A 5 -21.09 -16.63 -7.68
N ILE A 6 -22.13 -15.80 -7.69
CA ILE A 6 -22.03 -14.38 -7.30
C ILE A 6 -21.85 -14.24 -5.78
N SER A 7 -22.51 -15.09 -4.98
CA SER A 7 -22.35 -15.08 -3.52
C SER A 7 -20.96 -15.58 -3.10
N LYS A 8 -20.41 -16.59 -3.81
CA LYS A 8 -19.04 -17.07 -3.61
C LYS A 8 -17.99 -16.04 -4.06
N GLN A 9 -18.26 -15.29 -5.13
CA GLN A 9 -17.39 -14.18 -5.56
C GLN A 9 -17.38 -13.06 -4.51
N LEU A 10 -18.54 -12.61 -4.01
CA LEU A 10 -18.64 -11.59 -2.95
C LEU A 10 -17.97 -12.01 -1.63
N GLU A 11 -18.07 -13.28 -1.26
CA GLU A 11 -17.45 -13.81 -0.04
C GLU A 11 -15.93 -13.96 -0.19
N ASN A 12 -15.44 -14.33 -1.37
CA ASN A 12 -14.01 -14.33 -1.71
C ASN A 12 -13.43 -12.90 -1.79
N SER A 13 -14.18 -11.91 -2.28
CA SER A 13 -13.79 -10.50 -2.30
C SER A 13 -13.69 -9.93 -0.88
N ARG A 14 -14.65 -10.28 0.01
CA ARG A 14 -14.59 -9.93 1.44
C ARG A 14 -13.40 -10.58 2.16
N ALA A 15 -13.06 -11.82 1.83
CA ALA A 15 -11.91 -12.52 2.42
C ALA A 15 -10.56 -11.94 1.97
N ARG A 16 -10.41 -11.57 0.68
CA ARG A 16 -9.19 -10.92 0.14
C ARG A 16 -9.00 -9.51 0.68
N ILE A 17 -10.07 -8.72 0.81
CA ILE A 17 -9.98 -7.39 1.45
C ILE A 17 -9.56 -7.52 2.92
N ARG A 18 -10.05 -8.53 3.65
CA ARG A 18 -9.59 -8.79 5.04
C ARG A 18 -8.13 -9.24 5.11
N SER A 19 -7.61 -10.00 4.14
CA SER A 19 -6.21 -10.46 4.17
C SER A 19 -5.20 -9.35 3.87
N VAL A 20 -5.58 -8.31 3.11
CA VAL A 20 -4.70 -7.16 2.82
C VAL A 20 -4.47 -6.28 4.05
N TYR A 21 -5.39 -6.27 5.03
CA TYR A 21 -5.37 -5.29 6.14
C TYR A 21 -5.12 -5.86 7.54
N ASN A 22 -5.09 -7.19 7.74
CA ASN A 22 -4.84 -7.79 9.06
C ASN A 22 -3.35 -7.99 9.42
N ILE A 23 -2.38 -7.65 8.56
CA ILE A 23 -0.94 -7.80 8.86
C ILE A 23 -0.36 -6.55 9.55
N GLY A 24 -1.01 -6.14 10.63
CA GLY A 24 -0.52 -5.10 11.55
C GLY A 24 -0.73 -5.42 13.03
N GLN A 25 -1.39 -6.52 13.36
CA GLN A 25 -1.64 -6.93 14.74
C GLN A 25 -0.72 -8.09 15.12
N SER A 26 0.47 -7.76 15.63
CA SER A 26 1.30 -8.70 16.37
C SER A 26 0.82 -8.70 17.83
N SER A 27 -0.01 -9.66 18.19
CA SER A 27 -0.37 -9.95 19.59
C SER A 27 0.76 -10.73 20.28
N ASN A 28 1.16 -10.26 21.47
CA ASN A 28 1.99 -11.01 22.41
C ASN A 28 1.25 -12.28 22.88
N PRO A 29 1.93 -13.42 23.08
CA PRO A 29 1.28 -14.63 23.58
C PRO A 29 1.19 -14.62 25.11
N SER A 30 -0.04 -14.75 25.62
CA SER A 30 -0.31 -15.07 27.03
C SER A 30 -1.03 -16.41 27.10
N ARG A 31 -0.34 -17.37 27.72
CA ARG A 31 -0.76 -18.55 28.50
C ARG A 31 -2.09 -19.27 28.21
N GLU A 32 -1.90 -20.58 28.04
CA GLU A 32 -2.78 -21.75 28.26
C GLU A 32 -3.95 -21.55 29.24
N ASP A 33 -5.14 -22.07 28.87
CA ASP A 33 -5.81 -23.12 29.66
C ASP A 33 -6.99 -23.82 28.92
N LYS A 34 -6.85 -25.15 28.85
CA LYS A 34 -7.76 -26.33 28.89
C LYS A 34 -9.28 -26.30 28.58
N ASN A 35 -9.65 -27.42 27.91
CA ASN A 35 -10.89 -28.24 27.96
C ASN A 35 -12.17 -27.74 27.26
N GLN A 36 -12.62 -28.37 26.16
CA GLN A 36 -13.36 -29.65 25.99
C GLN A 36 -14.83 -29.61 26.48
N GLY A 37 -15.80 -29.86 25.57
CA GLY A 37 -17.11 -30.42 25.95
C GLY A 37 -18.32 -30.16 25.03
N TYR A 38 -18.59 -31.11 24.12
CA TYR A 38 -19.90 -31.67 23.72
C TYR A 38 -20.99 -30.88 22.92
N THR A 39 -21.14 -31.34 21.67
CA THR A 39 -22.33 -31.81 20.89
C THR A 39 -23.76 -31.33 21.21
N GLY A 40 -24.53 -31.02 20.14
CA GLY A 40 -26.00 -31.06 20.18
C GLY A 40 -26.67 -30.70 18.83
N SER A 41 -27.47 -31.63 18.32
CA SER A 41 -28.13 -31.75 17.00
C SER A 41 -29.16 -30.66 16.58
N LEU A 42 -29.35 -30.55 15.25
CA LEU A 42 -30.46 -29.93 14.47
C LEU A 42 -31.74 -30.82 14.48
N PRO A 43 -32.86 -30.51 13.75
CA PRO A 43 -33.64 -29.29 13.39
C PRO A 43 -35.17 -29.56 13.72
N PRO A 44 -36.27 -29.05 13.06
CA PRO A 44 -36.49 -28.15 11.91
C PRO A 44 -37.59 -27.07 12.06
N ASP A 45 -37.69 -26.15 11.09
CA ASP A 45 -38.95 -25.88 10.37
C ASP A 45 -38.77 -24.91 9.18
N VAL A 46 -39.50 -25.25 8.12
CA VAL A 46 -39.54 -24.64 6.78
C VAL A 46 -40.66 -23.58 6.73
N ILE A 47 -40.62 -22.66 5.74
CA ILE A 47 -41.73 -21.94 5.03
C ILE A 47 -41.34 -20.43 4.82
N PRO A 48 -41.65 -19.75 3.70
CA PRO A 48 -41.33 -19.99 2.28
C PRO A 48 -40.61 -18.78 1.63
N VAL A 49 -39.94 -18.98 0.49
CA VAL A 49 -39.31 -17.91 -0.29
C VAL A 49 -40.36 -17.14 -1.12
N ASN A 50 -40.59 -15.87 -0.79
CA ASN A 50 -41.41 -14.98 -1.61
C ASN A 50 -40.50 -14.28 -2.64
N ARG A 51 -40.63 -14.67 -3.91
CA ARG A 51 -39.99 -14.00 -5.06
C ARG A 51 -40.57 -12.59 -5.20
N ARG A 52 -39.73 -11.56 -5.09
CA ARG A 52 -40.05 -10.21 -5.60
C ARG A 52 -39.29 -9.95 -6.89
N ASP A 53 -40.04 -9.43 -7.84
CA ASP A 53 -39.70 -9.08 -9.21
C ASP A 53 -38.70 -7.89 -9.26
N PRO A 54 -37.64 -7.87 -10.10
CA PRO A 54 -36.58 -6.86 -10.03
C PRO A 54 -36.92 -5.48 -10.63
N ASN A 55 -38.16 -5.22 -11.08
CA ASN A 55 -38.45 -4.09 -11.97
C ASN A 55 -39.36 -2.98 -11.41
N THR A 56 -39.54 -2.87 -10.09
CA THR A 56 -40.54 -1.92 -9.53
C THR A 56 -39.99 -0.78 -8.66
N ASP A 57 -38.67 -0.67 -8.43
CA ASP A 57 -38.11 0.37 -7.52
C ASP A 57 -37.33 1.52 -8.20
N LEU A 58 -37.64 1.81 -9.47
CA LEU A 58 -37.01 2.92 -10.23
C LEU A 58 -37.85 4.21 -10.32
N ARG A 59 -38.95 4.35 -9.56
CA ARG A 59 -39.81 5.56 -9.62
C ARG A 59 -40.27 6.19 -8.30
N THR A 60 -39.58 5.91 -7.19
CA THR A 60 -39.86 6.60 -5.91
C THR A 60 -38.60 7.16 -5.26
N ALA A 61 -37.76 7.82 -6.05
CA ALA A 61 -36.78 8.78 -5.53
C ALA A 61 -37.45 10.15 -5.32
N GLN A 62 -38.52 10.20 -4.52
CA GLN A 62 -39.07 11.46 -4.02
C GLN A 62 -38.35 11.83 -2.71
N THR A 63 -37.44 12.80 -2.84
CA THR A 63 -37.14 13.84 -1.83
C THR A 63 -37.01 13.38 -0.36
N PHE A 64 -35.93 12.67 -0.05
CA PHE A 64 -35.29 12.80 1.26
C PHE A 64 -34.24 13.93 1.16
N ARG A 65 -34.60 15.14 1.61
CA ARG A 65 -33.59 16.15 1.95
C ARG A 65 -32.92 15.71 3.25
N LEU A 66 -31.82 14.96 3.14
CA LEU A 66 -30.86 14.83 4.22
C LEU A 66 -30.36 16.23 4.61
N PRO A 67 -30.09 16.50 5.91
CA PRO A 67 -29.42 17.73 6.29
C PRO A 67 -28.09 17.79 5.54
N THR A 68 -27.96 18.70 4.58
CA THR A 68 -26.66 19.14 4.08
C THR A 68 -25.83 19.49 5.31
N LEU A 69 -24.66 18.87 5.47
CA LEU A 69 -23.71 19.28 6.51
C LEU A 69 -23.55 20.81 6.38
N ILE A 70 -23.90 21.46 7.48
CA ILE A 70 -24.27 22.88 7.62
C ILE A 70 -23.20 23.79 7.00
N GLU A 71 -23.67 24.96 6.55
CA GLU A 71 -23.04 26.13 5.92
C GLU A 71 -21.66 26.61 6.46
N GLU A 72 -21.08 25.96 7.46
CA GLU A 72 -19.84 26.32 8.16
C GLU A 72 -18.56 26.32 7.29
N PHE A 73 -18.64 25.80 6.07
CA PHE A 73 -17.51 25.78 5.11
C PHE A 73 -17.65 26.77 3.95
N ASN A 74 -18.76 27.51 3.85
CA ASN A 74 -19.03 28.38 2.70
C ASN A 74 -18.10 29.62 2.63
N ASP A 75 -17.49 30.03 3.75
CA ASP A 75 -16.76 31.31 3.84
C ASP A 75 -15.24 31.23 3.58
N ILE A 76 -14.73 30.12 3.05
CA ILE A 76 -13.27 29.95 2.90
C ILE A 76 -12.90 29.64 1.46
N LEU A 77 -12.23 30.61 0.82
CA LEU A 77 -11.67 30.54 -0.54
C LEU A 77 -10.93 29.22 -0.78
N SER A 78 -11.45 28.43 -1.71
CA SER A 78 -10.75 27.28 -2.27
C SER A 78 -9.66 27.77 -3.23
N LEU A 79 -8.41 27.38 -2.99
CA LEU A 79 -7.28 27.61 -3.89
C LEU A 79 -7.26 26.65 -5.11
N ASP A 80 -8.34 25.90 -5.37
CA ASP A 80 -8.39 24.80 -6.33
C ASP A 80 -8.39 25.22 -7.82
N GLY A 81 -8.19 26.51 -8.14
CA GLY A 81 -8.33 27.03 -9.50
C GLY A 81 -7.25 26.64 -10.52
N LEU A 82 -6.10 26.09 -10.11
CA LEU A 82 -4.91 26.02 -10.97
C LEU A 82 -4.27 24.63 -11.17
N VAL A 83 -4.79 23.57 -10.56
CA VAL A 83 -4.13 22.25 -10.65
C VAL A 83 -4.76 21.39 -11.73
N VAL A 84 -4.04 21.20 -12.85
CA VAL A 84 -4.39 20.19 -13.86
C VAL A 84 -4.16 18.80 -13.27
N SER A 85 -5.24 18.15 -12.83
CA SER A 85 -5.25 16.76 -12.35
C SER A 85 -5.43 15.81 -13.53
N LYS A 86 -4.62 14.74 -13.55
CA LYS A 86 -4.88 13.59 -14.41
C LYS A 86 -5.72 12.60 -13.62
N ASP A 87 -6.83 12.18 -14.19
CA ASP A 87 -7.82 11.40 -13.47
C ASP A 87 -7.71 9.89 -13.74
N ASP A 88 -6.74 9.45 -14.52
CA ASP A 88 -6.58 8.05 -14.93
C ASP A 88 -5.11 7.63 -14.98
N PHE A 89 -4.84 6.34 -14.75
CA PHE A 89 -3.52 5.72 -14.81
C PHE A 89 -3.64 4.25 -15.23
N LEU A 90 -3.26 3.97 -16.47
CA LEU A 90 -3.43 2.65 -17.08
C LEU A 90 -2.32 1.69 -16.65
N ASP A 91 -2.65 0.40 -16.51
CA ASP A 91 -1.71 -0.64 -16.08
C ASP A 91 -0.54 -0.89 -17.06
N ASN A 92 -0.62 -0.41 -18.30
CA ASN A 92 0.46 -0.54 -19.29
C ASN A 92 1.28 0.75 -19.51
N GLU A 93 0.97 1.87 -18.84
CA GLU A 93 1.50 3.20 -19.17
C GLU A 93 3.05 3.31 -19.09
N TRP A 94 3.68 2.50 -18.23
CA TRP A 94 5.13 2.50 -18.02
C TRP A 94 5.81 1.17 -18.35
N ALA A 95 5.05 0.13 -18.69
CA ALA A 95 5.56 -1.20 -18.95
C ALA A 95 6.62 -1.21 -20.06
N ASP A 96 6.42 -0.33 -21.06
CA ASP A 96 7.21 -0.33 -22.29
C ASP A 96 8.53 0.45 -22.24
N ARG A 97 8.85 1.09 -21.11
CA ARG A 97 10.04 1.95 -21.00
C ARG A 97 11.31 1.11 -20.74
N PRO A 98 12.50 1.56 -21.18
CA PRO A 98 13.76 0.88 -20.86
C PRO A 98 13.96 0.74 -19.35
N ALA A 99 14.32 -0.45 -18.90
CA ALA A 99 14.51 -0.79 -17.49
C ALA A 99 15.89 -1.44 -17.24
N VAL A 100 16.20 -1.69 -15.97
CA VAL A 100 17.24 -2.65 -15.59
C VAL A 100 16.73 -4.04 -15.92
N ARG A 101 17.55 -4.85 -16.58
CA ARG A 101 17.19 -6.21 -16.93
C ARG A 101 17.10 -7.07 -15.66
N LEU A 102 15.95 -7.71 -15.48
CA LEU A 102 15.69 -8.59 -14.35
C LEU A 102 15.94 -10.04 -14.76
N THR A 103 17.18 -10.49 -14.61
CA THR A 103 17.59 -11.86 -14.95
C THR A 103 17.59 -12.75 -13.74
N THR A 104 17.28 -14.03 -13.94
CA THR A 104 17.45 -15.06 -12.91
C THR A 104 18.93 -15.37 -12.68
N LEU A 105 19.35 -15.33 -11.42
CA LEU A 105 20.70 -15.64 -10.93
C LEU A 105 20.68 -16.86 -10.01
N THR A 106 21.82 -17.51 -9.84
CA THR A 106 22.03 -18.55 -8.81
C THR A 106 22.12 -17.92 -7.42
N ASP A 107 21.84 -18.69 -6.36
CA ASP A 107 21.95 -18.17 -4.98
C ASP A 107 23.37 -17.69 -4.64
N GLN A 108 24.40 -18.26 -5.28
CA GLN A 108 25.78 -17.82 -5.11
C GLN A 108 26.04 -16.44 -5.74
N GLN A 109 25.50 -16.19 -6.94
CA GLN A 109 25.55 -14.87 -7.58
C GLN A 109 24.73 -13.84 -6.79
N VAL A 110 23.56 -14.22 -6.27
CA VAL A 110 22.76 -13.36 -5.37
C VAL A 110 23.57 -12.99 -4.12
N CYS A 111 24.28 -13.93 -3.50
CA CYS A 111 25.17 -13.62 -2.38
C CYS A 111 26.31 -12.68 -2.76
N GLN A 112 26.93 -12.85 -3.93
CA GLN A 112 28.00 -11.96 -4.41
C GLN A 112 27.50 -10.52 -4.55
N LEU A 113 26.36 -10.33 -5.24
CA LEU A 113 25.73 -9.02 -5.38
C LEU A 113 25.25 -8.45 -4.04
N GLY A 114 24.75 -9.31 -3.16
CA GLY A 114 24.35 -8.96 -1.81
C GLY A 114 25.49 -8.38 -0.98
N ARG A 115 26.65 -9.04 -0.97
CA ARG A 115 27.87 -8.52 -0.30
C ARG A 115 28.31 -7.17 -0.87
N PHE A 116 28.30 -7.04 -2.20
CA PHE A 116 28.62 -5.80 -2.88
C PHE A 116 27.67 -4.67 -2.46
N LEU A 117 26.36 -4.90 -2.47
CA LEU A 117 25.37 -3.91 -2.06
C LEU A 117 25.53 -3.53 -0.59
N LEU A 118 25.65 -4.48 0.32
CA LEU A 118 25.76 -4.18 1.75
C LEU A 118 27.06 -3.44 2.12
N HIS A 119 28.16 -3.74 1.43
CA HIS A 119 29.38 -2.94 1.54
C HIS A 119 29.16 -1.51 1.05
N SER A 120 28.44 -1.35 -0.07
CA SER A 120 28.10 -0.04 -0.65
C SER A 120 27.25 0.80 0.31
N LEU A 121 26.28 0.20 1.01
CA LEU A 121 25.44 0.90 2.01
C LEU A 121 26.23 1.53 3.16
N GLN A 122 27.41 0.99 3.46
CA GLN A 122 28.28 1.46 4.55
C GLN A 122 29.39 2.40 4.07
N THR A 123 29.58 2.52 2.75
CA THR A 123 30.69 3.28 2.16
C THR A 123 30.14 4.37 1.24
N ARG A 124 29.66 3.98 0.05
CA ARG A 124 28.98 4.80 -0.95
C ARG A 124 28.24 3.91 -1.93
N ILE A 125 27.31 4.48 -2.70
CA ILE A 125 26.53 3.76 -3.70
C ILE A 125 26.76 4.36 -5.09
N SER A 126 27.02 3.51 -6.08
CA SER A 126 27.07 3.86 -7.51
C SER A 126 25.71 3.60 -8.18
N LYS A 127 25.53 4.04 -9.43
CA LYS A 127 24.32 3.70 -10.20
C LYS A 127 24.20 2.18 -10.40
N GLN A 128 25.32 1.49 -10.58
CA GLN A 128 25.36 0.03 -10.57
C GLN A 128 24.84 -0.54 -9.24
N GLY A 129 25.31 -0.01 -8.10
CA GLY A 129 24.79 -0.38 -6.78
C GLY A 129 23.27 -0.20 -6.65
N VAL A 130 22.72 0.89 -7.19
CA VAL A 130 21.27 1.12 -7.22
C VAL A 130 20.56 0.11 -8.14
N ALA A 131 21.13 -0.21 -9.31
CA ALA A 131 20.58 -1.22 -10.21
C ALA A 131 20.55 -2.62 -9.56
N VAL A 132 21.59 -2.96 -8.79
CA VAL A 132 21.69 -4.22 -8.02
C VAL A 132 20.55 -4.37 -7.01
N ILE A 133 20.01 -3.28 -6.45
CA ILE A 133 18.84 -3.34 -5.55
C ILE A 133 17.65 -4.02 -6.26
N PHE A 134 17.38 -3.66 -7.51
CA PHE A 134 16.28 -4.25 -8.27
C PHE A 134 16.53 -5.72 -8.59
N VAL A 135 17.74 -6.06 -9.02
CA VAL A 135 18.13 -7.45 -9.32
C VAL A 135 17.98 -8.32 -8.08
N LEU A 136 18.46 -7.87 -6.91
CA LEU A 136 18.29 -8.60 -5.65
C LEU A 136 16.82 -8.66 -5.20
N ALA A 137 16.06 -7.57 -5.33
CA ALA A 137 14.64 -7.55 -4.99
C ALA A 137 13.82 -8.54 -5.85
N PHE A 138 14.16 -8.71 -7.13
CA PHE A 138 13.57 -9.70 -8.03
C PHE A 138 13.82 -11.15 -7.56
N HIS A 139 14.84 -11.38 -6.74
CA HIS A 139 15.13 -12.68 -6.13
C HIS A 139 14.48 -12.87 -4.75
N LEU A 140 13.51 -12.03 -4.38
CA LEU A 140 12.74 -12.21 -3.16
C LEU A 140 12.02 -13.56 -3.19
N ARG A 141 12.06 -14.28 -2.07
CA ARG A 141 11.44 -15.60 -1.92
C ARG A 141 10.24 -15.54 -1.00
N ALA A 142 9.31 -16.48 -1.19
CA ALA A 142 8.14 -16.61 -0.34
C ALA A 142 8.55 -16.87 1.13
N PRO A 143 7.73 -16.46 2.12
CA PRO A 143 7.93 -16.79 3.53
C PRO A 143 8.12 -18.29 3.77
N GLY A 144 8.85 -18.64 4.83
CA GLY A 144 9.08 -20.03 5.23
C GLY A 144 10.55 -20.47 5.22
N VAL A 145 10.78 -21.68 5.73
CA VAL A 145 12.10 -22.25 5.99
C VAL A 145 12.68 -22.93 4.74
N GLY A 146 14.01 -22.99 4.63
CA GLY A 146 14.69 -23.73 3.55
C GLY A 146 14.66 -23.04 2.19
N SER A 147 14.58 -23.80 1.09
CA SER A 147 14.46 -23.24 -0.27
C SER A 147 12.99 -23.03 -0.61
N THR A 148 12.48 -21.84 -0.36
CA THR A 148 11.11 -21.45 -0.78
C THR A 148 11.13 -20.90 -2.20
N GLU A 149 9.98 -20.94 -2.86
CA GLU A 149 9.82 -20.43 -4.22
C GLU A 149 10.13 -18.92 -4.31
N ARG A 150 10.45 -18.46 -5.51
CA ARG A 150 10.60 -17.03 -5.79
C ARG A 150 9.23 -16.38 -5.89
N MET A 151 9.14 -15.14 -5.42
CA MET A 151 7.91 -14.36 -5.50
C MET A 151 7.62 -13.84 -6.90
N PHE A 152 8.65 -13.72 -7.73
CA PHE A 152 8.57 -13.27 -9.10
C PHE A 152 8.87 -14.44 -10.04
N GLU A 153 8.20 -14.47 -11.18
CA GLU A 153 8.47 -15.45 -12.23
C GLU A 153 9.87 -15.24 -12.81
N ALA A 154 10.45 -16.29 -13.40
CA ALA A 154 11.82 -16.22 -13.91
C ALA A 154 11.99 -15.25 -15.09
N THR A 155 10.89 -14.88 -15.75
CA THR A 155 10.84 -14.02 -16.93
C THR A 155 10.00 -12.78 -16.66
N ASP A 156 10.57 -11.60 -16.88
CA ASP A 156 9.83 -10.34 -16.95
C ASP A 156 9.02 -10.31 -18.27
N PRO A 157 7.68 -10.29 -18.22
CA PRO A 157 6.84 -10.29 -19.43
C PRO A 157 7.02 -9.02 -20.27
N HIS A 158 7.60 -7.96 -19.70
CA HIS A 158 7.87 -6.70 -20.36
C HIS A 158 9.36 -6.51 -20.68
N SER A 159 10.19 -7.57 -20.60
CA SER A 159 11.60 -7.48 -20.94
C SER A 159 11.80 -7.04 -22.40
N LYS A 160 12.77 -6.16 -22.62
CA LYS A 160 13.07 -5.56 -23.93
C LYS A 160 14.55 -5.64 -24.29
N PRO A 161 14.87 -5.62 -25.60
CA PRO A 161 16.26 -5.49 -26.05
C PRO A 161 16.96 -4.23 -25.53
N SER A 162 16.21 -3.13 -25.32
CA SER A 162 16.73 -1.87 -24.78
C SER A 162 17.03 -1.89 -23.27
N ASP A 163 16.66 -2.98 -22.57
CA ASP A 163 16.95 -3.11 -21.14
C ASP A 163 18.43 -3.35 -20.91
N ARG A 164 18.96 -2.63 -19.92
CA ARG A 164 20.39 -2.62 -19.57
C ARG A 164 20.67 -3.62 -18.48
N GLU A 165 21.76 -4.36 -18.60
CA GLU A 165 22.25 -5.18 -17.49
C GLU A 165 22.69 -4.24 -16.35
N TYR A 166 22.60 -4.72 -15.10
CA TYR A 166 23.04 -3.91 -13.95
C TYR A 166 24.53 -3.53 -14.06
N SER A 167 25.35 -4.34 -14.72
CA SER A 167 26.77 -4.09 -14.99
C SER A 167 27.04 -2.96 -15.99
N ASP A 168 26.04 -2.57 -16.79
CA ASP A 168 26.20 -1.53 -17.80
C ASP A 168 26.10 -0.12 -17.20
N PHE A 169 25.80 -0.01 -15.90
CA PHE A 169 25.70 1.26 -15.18
C PHE A 169 27.06 1.67 -14.62
N GLU A 170 27.34 2.97 -14.63
CA GLU A 170 28.61 3.53 -14.17
C GLU A 170 28.92 3.15 -12.72
N ASP A 171 30.12 2.59 -12.52
CA ASP A 171 30.69 2.29 -11.22
C ASP A 171 31.80 3.29 -10.89
N VAL A 172 31.43 4.52 -10.49
CA VAL A 172 32.44 5.51 -10.13
C VAL A 172 32.94 5.20 -8.72
N LEU A 173 34.13 4.61 -8.65
CA LEU A 173 34.78 4.20 -7.42
C LEU A 173 35.72 5.31 -6.86
N VAL A 174 35.29 6.11 -5.87
CA VAL A 174 36.07 6.94 -4.94
C VAL A 174 36.38 6.21 -3.61
N PRO A 175 37.64 5.94 -3.25
CA PRO A 175 37.97 5.18 -2.04
C PRO A 175 37.48 5.86 -0.75
N THR A 176 36.98 5.09 0.22
CA THR A 176 36.81 5.58 1.60
C THR A 176 37.33 4.58 2.63
N ARG A 177 37.82 5.15 3.74
CA ARG A 177 38.47 4.44 4.85
C ARG A 177 37.42 3.75 5.73
N GLU A 178 37.72 2.49 6.03
CA GLU A 178 37.07 1.60 7.02
C GLU A 178 35.59 1.30 6.79
N SER A 179 35.33 0.11 6.25
CA SER A 179 34.01 -0.53 6.24
C SER A 179 33.97 -1.66 7.28
N ILE A 180 32.89 -1.76 8.05
CA ILE A 180 32.63 -2.98 8.82
C ILE A 180 32.18 -4.04 7.82
N GLN A 181 32.94 -5.14 7.71
CA GLN A 181 32.50 -6.28 6.91
C GLN A 181 31.21 -6.84 7.49
N ALA A 182 30.19 -6.98 6.63
CA ALA A 182 28.96 -7.67 7.01
C ALA A 182 29.31 -9.09 7.48
N SER A 183 28.67 -9.53 8.57
CA SER A 183 28.88 -10.88 9.10
C SER A 183 27.76 -11.79 8.62
N GLU A 184 28.15 -12.82 7.87
CA GLU A 184 27.27 -13.90 7.40
C GLU A 184 27.40 -15.13 8.30
N ARG A 185 26.27 -15.73 8.67
CA ARG A 185 26.23 -16.95 9.48
C ARG A 185 25.33 -18.06 8.90
N GLY A 186 24.63 -17.78 7.81
CA GLY A 186 23.72 -18.73 7.15
C GLY A 186 24.37 -19.47 5.98
N HIS A 187 23.69 -20.50 5.49
CA HIS A 187 24.04 -21.16 4.23
C HIS A 187 23.74 -20.24 3.04
N VAL A 188 24.29 -20.55 1.86
CA VAL A 188 24.16 -19.74 0.64
C VAL A 188 22.71 -19.35 0.33
N VAL A 189 21.77 -20.30 0.42
CA VAL A 189 20.33 -20.05 0.17
C VAL A 189 19.74 -19.06 1.17
N GLU A 190 20.13 -19.16 2.44
CA GLU A 190 19.61 -18.31 3.52
C GLU A 190 20.18 -16.89 3.42
N ASN A 191 21.47 -16.78 3.09
CA ASN A 191 22.10 -15.48 2.86
C ASN A 191 21.48 -14.82 1.62
N ALA A 192 21.27 -15.56 0.53
CA ALA A 192 20.59 -15.06 -0.66
C ALA A 192 19.18 -14.52 -0.32
N LYS A 193 18.39 -15.28 0.45
CA LYS A 193 17.09 -14.81 0.97
C LYS A 193 17.19 -13.49 1.73
N ALA A 194 18.16 -13.38 2.64
CA ALA A 194 18.37 -12.19 3.44
C ALA A 194 18.75 -10.98 2.59
N TYR A 195 19.66 -11.14 1.62
CA TYR A 195 20.02 -10.07 0.69
C TYR A 195 18.83 -9.60 -0.14
N SER A 196 18.06 -10.53 -0.71
CA SER A 196 16.85 -10.18 -1.47
C SER A 196 15.79 -9.49 -0.62
N PHE A 197 15.61 -9.94 0.63
CA PHE A 197 14.68 -9.31 1.58
C PHE A 197 15.09 -7.88 1.92
N LEU A 198 16.36 -7.64 2.24
CA LEU A 198 16.87 -6.31 2.54
C LEU A 198 16.80 -5.40 1.31
N ALA A 199 17.16 -5.89 0.12
CA ALA A 199 17.05 -5.13 -1.12
C ALA A 199 15.59 -4.78 -1.46
N ALA A 200 14.66 -5.73 -1.34
CA ALA A 200 13.23 -5.47 -1.54
C ALA A 200 12.69 -4.42 -0.56
N SER A 201 13.20 -4.39 0.68
CA SER A 201 12.83 -3.35 1.66
C SER A 201 13.21 -1.94 1.18
N MET A 202 14.31 -1.80 0.43
CA MET A 202 14.81 -0.51 -0.07
C MET A 202 13.94 0.08 -1.16
N LEU A 203 13.06 -0.71 -1.80
CA LEU A 203 12.10 -0.18 -2.77
C LEU A 203 11.21 0.91 -2.15
N ARG A 204 10.98 0.87 -0.82
CA ARG A 204 10.26 1.95 -0.10
C ARG A 204 10.91 3.33 -0.24
N LEU A 205 12.18 3.41 -0.62
CA LEU A 205 12.91 4.67 -0.84
C LEU A 205 12.39 5.44 -2.05
N PHE A 206 11.50 4.90 -2.89
CA PHE A 206 10.80 5.71 -3.90
C PHE A 206 9.85 6.75 -3.27
N THR A 207 9.40 6.54 -2.04
CA THR A 207 8.47 7.44 -1.33
C THR A 207 8.94 7.85 0.07
N ARG A 208 9.91 7.14 0.65
CA ARG A 208 10.43 7.40 2.00
C ARG A 208 11.84 7.98 1.92
N SER A 209 12.05 9.07 2.66
CA SER A 209 13.37 9.69 2.83
C SER A 209 14.30 8.82 3.69
N SER A 210 15.59 9.15 3.66
CA SER A 210 16.61 8.56 4.55
C SER A 210 16.27 8.72 6.03
N GLU A 211 15.72 9.88 6.43
CA GLU A 211 15.24 10.18 7.78
C GLU A 211 14.18 9.20 8.28
N ASN A 212 13.38 8.62 7.38
CA ASN A 212 12.39 7.60 7.72
C ASN A 212 12.98 6.18 7.65
N TYR A 213 13.86 5.92 6.68
CA TYR A 213 14.38 4.57 6.43
C TYR A 213 15.43 4.12 7.45
N CYS A 214 16.41 4.98 7.76
CA CYS A 214 17.52 4.62 8.66
C CYS A 214 17.03 4.23 10.07
N PRO A 215 16.10 4.97 10.72
CA PRO A 215 15.54 4.55 12.01
C PRO A 215 14.76 3.23 11.93
N ALA A 216 14.14 2.95 10.79
CA ALA A 216 13.37 1.71 10.59
C ALA A 216 14.25 0.48 10.31
N TRP A 217 15.56 0.64 10.08
CA TRP A 217 16.46 -0.45 9.65
C TRP A 217 16.42 -1.66 10.57
N ASN A 218 16.55 -1.45 11.88
CA ASN A 218 16.52 -2.56 12.85
C ASN A 218 15.17 -3.27 12.86
N HIS A 219 14.06 -2.54 12.70
CA HIS A 219 12.73 -3.12 12.59
C HIS A 219 12.61 -3.97 11.31
N ILE A 220 13.15 -3.50 10.19
CA ILE A 220 13.19 -4.25 8.92
C ILE A 220 13.99 -5.54 9.09
N VAL A 221 15.22 -5.47 9.61
CA VAL A 221 16.08 -6.65 9.85
C VAL A 221 15.41 -7.65 10.78
N ASN A 222 14.76 -7.18 11.85
CA ASN A 222 14.01 -8.04 12.78
C ASN A 222 12.78 -8.67 12.14
N GLY A 223 12.12 -7.97 11.21
CA GLY A 223 10.99 -8.48 10.44
C GLY A 223 11.33 -9.74 9.65
N PHE A 224 12.60 -9.96 9.27
CA PHE A 224 13.04 -11.20 8.64
C PHE A 224 12.64 -12.44 9.47
N LYS A 225 12.76 -12.37 10.80
CA LYS A 225 12.39 -13.47 11.70
C LYS A 225 10.91 -13.81 11.62
N THR A 226 10.05 -12.81 11.47
CA THR A 226 8.59 -13.01 11.37
C THR A 226 8.22 -13.82 10.13
N PHE A 227 8.88 -13.57 8.99
CA PHE A 227 8.52 -14.21 7.72
C PHE A 227 9.28 -15.51 7.45
N TYR A 228 10.50 -15.67 7.96
CA TYR A 228 11.35 -16.83 7.68
C TYR A 228 11.61 -17.72 8.90
N ILE A 229 11.01 -17.42 10.06
CA ILE A 229 11.09 -18.19 11.31
C ILE A 229 12.54 -18.34 11.81
N ARG A 230 13.44 -17.49 11.34
CA ARG A 230 14.88 -17.50 11.68
C ARG A 230 15.41 -16.08 11.74
N HIS A 231 16.37 -15.82 12.62
CA HIS A 231 17.06 -14.53 12.64
C HIS A 231 17.77 -14.26 11.30
N CYS A 232 17.82 -12.99 10.90
CA CYS A 232 18.54 -12.58 9.70
C CYS A 232 19.99 -13.07 9.77
N PRO A 233 20.45 -13.91 8.82
CA PRO A 233 21.80 -14.47 8.85
C PRO A 233 22.89 -13.46 8.48
N VAL A 234 22.50 -12.29 7.98
CA VAL A 234 23.41 -11.20 7.64
C VAL A 234 23.26 -10.07 8.67
N THR A 235 24.36 -9.75 9.34
CA THR A 235 24.39 -8.84 10.49
C THR A 235 25.53 -7.82 10.38
N LYS A 236 25.59 -6.88 11.34
CA LYS A 236 26.58 -5.79 11.42
C LYS A 236 26.56 -4.85 10.21
N ILE A 237 25.35 -4.53 9.74
CA ILE A 237 25.13 -3.57 8.67
C ILE A 237 24.46 -2.35 9.29
N VAL A 238 25.07 -1.20 9.12
CA VAL A 238 24.48 0.09 9.51
C VAL A 238 24.48 0.97 8.25
N PRO A 239 23.35 1.10 7.54
CA PRO A 239 23.29 1.95 6.37
C PRO A 239 23.57 3.41 6.73
N LYS A 240 24.47 4.06 6.00
CA LYS A 240 24.77 5.48 6.17
C LYS A 240 23.63 6.34 5.60
N ALA A 241 23.22 7.36 6.34
CA ALA A 241 22.11 8.23 5.95
C ALA A 241 22.34 8.90 4.58
N GLU A 242 23.57 9.31 4.31
CA GLU A 242 23.98 9.94 3.05
C GLU A 242 23.86 8.97 1.88
N VAL A 243 24.17 7.69 2.09
CA VAL A 243 24.07 6.65 1.08
C VAL A 243 22.61 6.32 0.78
N ILE A 244 21.78 6.20 1.82
CA ILE A 244 20.34 6.01 1.66
C ILE A 244 19.71 7.22 0.95
N GLN A 245 20.16 8.43 1.27
CA GLN A 245 19.71 9.65 0.57
C GLN A 245 20.10 9.64 -0.90
N ALA A 246 21.31 9.18 -1.24
CA ALA A 246 21.73 9.04 -2.63
C ALA A 246 20.85 8.03 -3.41
N ILE A 247 20.50 6.89 -2.80
CA ILE A 247 19.56 5.92 -3.39
C ILE A 247 18.20 6.58 -3.64
N HIS A 248 17.67 7.31 -2.66
CA HIS A 248 16.40 8.04 -2.79
C HIS A 248 16.42 9.04 -3.96
N VAL A 249 17.50 9.81 -4.10
CA VAL A 249 17.67 10.76 -5.22
C VAL A 249 17.71 10.04 -6.57
N HIS A 250 18.45 8.93 -6.67
CA HIS A 250 18.46 8.12 -7.89
C HIS A 250 17.08 7.59 -8.27
N PHE A 251 16.30 7.08 -7.30
CA PHE A 251 14.93 6.63 -7.53
C PHE A 251 13.97 7.75 -7.94
N ALA A 252 14.17 8.97 -7.42
CA ALA A 252 13.34 10.12 -7.78
C ALA A 252 13.61 10.61 -9.21
N CYS A 253 14.88 10.62 -9.64
CA CYS A 253 15.32 11.28 -10.88
C CYS A 253 15.50 10.33 -12.08
N ASP A 254 15.83 9.05 -11.87
CA ASP A 254 16.17 8.14 -12.97
C ASP A 254 14.94 7.40 -13.51
N LYS A 255 14.61 7.66 -14.78
CA LYS A 255 13.47 7.04 -15.46
C LYS A 255 13.63 5.52 -15.63
N VAL A 256 14.86 5.02 -15.74
CA VAL A 256 15.15 3.58 -15.88
C VAL A 256 14.81 2.87 -14.57
N PHE A 257 15.17 3.46 -13.43
CA PHE A 257 14.83 2.90 -12.12
C PHE A 257 13.33 2.97 -11.85
N LYS A 258 12.64 4.05 -12.24
CA LYS A 258 11.16 4.10 -12.20
C LYS A 258 10.54 3.00 -13.07
N ALA A 259 10.98 2.83 -14.31
CA ALA A 259 10.48 1.76 -15.19
C ALA A 259 10.73 0.36 -14.58
N THR A 260 11.89 0.15 -13.96
CA THR A 260 12.23 -1.12 -13.29
C THR A 260 11.30 -1.39 -12.10
N LEU A 261 11.08 -0.39 -11.24
CA LEU A 261 10.10 -0.50 -10.15
C LEU A 261 8.71 -0.84 -10.71
N TYR A 262 8.29 -0.14 -11.77
CA TYR A 262 6.98 -0.37 -12.37
C TYR A 262 6.76 -1.83 -12.75
N ARG A 263 7.72 -2.43 -13.45
CA ARG A 263 7.65 -3.84 -13.86
C ARG A 263 7.65 -4.79 -12.67
N LEU A 264 8.46 -4.53 -11.63
CA LEU A 264 8.41 -5.31 -10.39
C LEU A 264 7.03 -5.26 -9.73
N LEU A 265 6.44 -4.08 -9.61
CA LEU A 265 5.11 -3.91 -9.01
C LEU A 265 4.01 -4.56 -9.86
N TYR A 266 4.10 -4.45 -11.19
CA TYR A 266 3.18 -5.09 -12.13
C TYR A 266 3.21 -6.62 -11.99
N MET A 267 4.40 -7.22 -12.00
CA MET A 267 4.57 -8.66 -11.76
C MET A 267 4.07 -9.05 -10.37
N SER A 268 4.37 -8.23 -9.35
CA SER A 268 3.94 -8.46 -7.97
C SER A 268 2.41 -8.51 -7.84
N ASN A 269 1.70 -7.61 -8.50
CA ASN A 269 0.23 -7.56 -8.46
C ASN A 269 -0.43 -8.59 -9.40
N SER A 270 0.33 -9.28 -10.25
CA SER A 270 -0.21 -10.33 -11.11
C SER A 270 -0.54 -11.63 -10.35
N LYS A 271 0.03 -11.82 -9.14
CA LYS A 271 -0.23 -12.98 -8.28
C LYS A 271 -0.57 -12.56 -6.85
N PRO A 272 -1.77 -12.89 -6.31
CA PRO A 272 -2.20 -12.51 -4.97
C PRO A 272 -1.53 -13.32 -3.84
N SER A 273 -0.27 -13.71 -4.00
CA SER A 273 0.49 -14.47 -3.00
C SER A 273 1.40 -13.56 -2.19
N ASN A 274 1.51 -13.84 -0.88
CA ASN A 274 2.48 -13.24 0.04
C ASN A 274 2.29 -11.73 0.28
N ASP A 275 1.03 -11.27 0.26
CA ASP A 275 0.66 -9.86 0.49
C ASP A 275 1.19 -9.31 1.82
N SER A 276 1.31 -10.15 2.85
CA SER A 276 1.89 -9.79 4.14
C SER A 276 3.36 -9.37 4.05
N LEU A 277 4.16 -10.14 3.30
CA LEU A 277 5.58 -9.87 3.11
C LEU A 277 5.78 -8.64 2.19
N LYS A 278 5.04 -8.56 1.08
CA LYS A 278 5.08 -7.41 0.16
C LYS A 278 4.65 -6.13 0.87
N GLY A 279 3.54 -6.19 1.61
CA GLY A 279 3.00 -5.13 2.45
C GLY A 279 4.03 -4.60 3.42
N PHE A 280 4.71 -5.49 4.15
CA PHE A 280 5.78 -5.11 5.08
C PHE A 280 7.00 -4.49 4.39
N LEU A 281 7.42 -5.04 3.24
CA LEU A 281 8.66 -4.65 2.59
C LEU A 281 8.54 -3.35 1.79
N TYR A 282 7.49 -3.19 0.99
CA TYR A 282 7.38 -2.05 0.09
C TYR A 282 5.94 -1.61 -0.22
N ASP A 283 4.97 -2.51 -0.33
CA ASP A 283 3.65 -2.17 -0.90
C ASP A 283 2.90 -1.12 -0.06
N ASN A 284 2.88 -1.26 1.27
CA ASN A 284 2.26 -0.27 2.17
C ASN A 284 2.97 1.08 2.18
N HIS A 285 4.22 1.14 1.71
CA HIS A 285 4.99 2.38 1.63
C HIS A 285 4.84 3.07 0.28
N LEU A 286 4.61 2.32 -0.79
CA LEU A 286 4.52 2.81 -2.16
C LEU A 286 3.08 3.11 -2.59
N SER A 287 2.12 2.31 -2.12
CA SER A 287 0.71 2.48 -2.46
C SER A 287 0.15 3.80 -1.92
N HIS A 288 -0.74 4.39 -2.71
CA HIS A 288 -1.46 5.63 -2.43
C HIS A 288 -0.53 6.79 -2.03
N ASN A 289 0.68 6.86 -2.62
CA ASN A 289 1.70 7.83 -2.24
C ASN A 289 1.11 9.25 -2.14
N GLY A 290 1.15 9.83 -0.95
CA GLY A 290 0.61 11.14 -0.61
C GLY A 290 -0.90 11.34 -0.82
N MET A 291 -1.67 10.28 -1.10
CA MET A 291 -3.14 10.25 -1.17
C MET A 291 -3.71 9.53 0.06
N HIS A 292 -3.36 9.99 1.26
CA HIS A 292 -3.80 9.33 2.50
C HIS A 292 -5.32 9.20 2.61
N ILE A 293 -6.08 10.08 1.94
CA ILE A 293 -7.53 10.01 1.87
C ILE A 293 -8.04 8.62 1.46
N VAL A 294 -7.38 7.95 0.51
CA VAL A 294 -7.83 6.66 -0.02
C VAL A 294 -7.78 5.58 1.06
N SER A 295 -6.63 5.43 1.74
CA SER A 295 -6.47 4.42 2.78
C SER A 295 -7.29 4.74 4.03
N ILE A 296 -7.41 6.01 4.41
CA ILE A 296 -8.25 6.44 5.54
C ILE A 296 -9.72 6.14 5.25
N PHE A 297 -10.19 6.46 4.04
CA PHE A 297 -11.58 6.22 3.63
C PHE A 297 -11.93 4.73 3.70
N CYS A 298 -11.11 3.85 3.11
CA CYS A 298 -11.34 2.40 3.15
C CYS A 298 -11.36 1.87 4.59
N ARG A 299 -10.43 2.31 5.44
CA ARG A 299 -10.37 1.89 6.83
C ARG A 299 -11.56 2.39 7.66
N LEU A 300 -12.02 3.62 7.41
CA LEU A 300 -13.20 4.18 8.05
C LEU A 300 -14.47 3.44 7.62
N ARG A 301 -14.61 3.15 6.32
CA ARG A 301 -15.69 2.32 5.79
C ARG A 301 -15.76 0.98 6.49
N ASP A 302 -14.62 0.31 6.63
CA ASP A 302 -14.52 -1.01 7.27
C ASP A 302 -14.83 -0.93 8.77
N ALA A 303 -14.32 0.09 9.46
CA ALA A 303 -14.61 0.32 10.88
C ALA A 303 -16.09 0.62 11.14
N LEU A 304 -16.74 1.37 10.26
CA LEU A 304 -18.17 1.68 10.33
C LEU A 304 -19.06 0.59 9.73
N ASN A 305 -18.46 -0.44 9.12
CA ASN A 305 -19.16 -1.51 8.39
C ASN A 305 -20.22 -0.98 7.40
N CYS A 306 -19.88 0.06 6.63
CA CYS A 306 -20.83 0.73 5.73
C CYS A 306 -20.47 0.55 4.24
N ASN A 307 -21.45 0.72 3.34
CA ASN A 307 -21.19 0.76 1.90
C ASN A 307 -20.43 2.06 1.53
N PRO A 308 -19.44 2.02 0.61
CA PRO A 308 -18.76 3.22 0.11
C PRO A 308 -19.69 4.38 -0.26
N ASP A 309 -20.83 4.10 -0.90
CA ASP A 309 -21.80 5.11 -1.33
C ASP A 309 -22.42 5.87 -0.15
N ILE A 310 -22.62 5.20 0.99
CA ILE A 310 -23.16 5.82 2.20
C ILE A 310 -22.14 6.78 2.78
N LEU A 311 -20.87 6.36 2.88
CA LEU A 311 -19.80 7.21 3.39
C LEU A 311 -19.56 8.40 2.45
N LEU A 312 -19.54 8.19 1.14
CA LEU A 312 -19.41 9.27 0.13
C LEU A 312 -20.55 10.30 0.25
N LYS A 313 -21.80 9.84 0.41
CA LYS A 313 -22.95 10.73 0.62
C LYS A 313 -22.82 11.52 1.92
N ALA A 314 -22.37 10.88 2.99
CA ALA A 314 -22.23 11.51 4.31
C ALA A 314 -21.18 12.62 4.34
N ILE A 315 -20.12 12.53 3.52
CA ILE A 315 -19.04 13.52 3.46
C ILE A 315 -19.20 14.52 2.31
N ARG A 316 -20.29 14.44 1.53
CA ARG A 316 -20.48 15.26 0.34
C ARG A 316 -20.79 16.71 0.72
N THR A 317 -19.93 17.62 0.28
CA THR A 317 -20.13 19.08 0.35
C THR A 317 -19.64 19.71 -0.95
N PRO A 318 -20.23 20.85 -1.40
CA PRO A 318 -19.78 21.53 -2.62
C PRO A 318 -18.28 21.85 -2.63
N GLN A 319 -17.71 22.14 -1.46
CA GLN A 319 -16.27 22.41 -1.30
C GLN A 319 -15.39 21.21 -1.68
N PHE A 320 -15.86 19.98 -1.50
CA PHE A 320 -15.08 18.76 -1.76
C PHE A 320 -15.50 18.03 -3.03
N ASP A 321 -16.37 18.60 -3.87
CA ASP A 321 -16.95 17.89 -5.02
C ASP A 321 -15.89 17.28 -5.95
N ARG A 322 -14.80 18.00 -6.22
CA ARG A 322 -13.70 17.48 -7.06
C ARG A 322 -13.00 16.28 -6.42
N GLN A 323 -12.73 16.35 -5.13
CA GLN A 323 -12.09 15.28 -4.36
C GLN A 323 -13.02 14.07 -4.25
N ILE A 324 -14.33 14.28 -4.04
CA ILE A 324 -15.32 13.21 -4.00
C ILE A 324 -15.44 12.53 -5.38
N GLN A 325 -15.47 13.29 -6.48
CA GLN A 325 -15.48 12.72 -7.84
C GLN A 325 -14.22 11.89 -8.12
N ALA A 326 -13.04 12.39 -7.75
CA ALA A 326 -11.80 11.64 -7.90
C ALA A 326 -11.78 10.35 -7.04
N LEU A 327 -12.31 10.42 -5.81
CA LEU A 327 -12.42 9.24 -4.94
C LEU A 327 -13.40 8.20 -5.50
N VAL A 328 -14.51 8.63 -6.12
CA VAL A 328 -15.43 7.74 -6.84
C VAL A 328 -14.71 6.99 -7.96
N LYS A 329 -13.86 7.67 -8.74
CA LYS A 329 -13.05 7.02 -9.79
C LYS A 329 -12.10 5.96 -9.21
N ILE A 330 -11.36 6.31 -8.14
CA ILE A 330 -10.49 5.35 -7.44
C ILE A 330 -11.26 4.13 -6.94
N LEU A 331 -12.44 4.32 -6.37
CA LEU A 331 -13.29 3.22 -5.92
C LEU A 331 -13.80 2.38 -7.10
N GLY A 332 -14.03 3.00 -8.26
CA GLY A 332 -14.29 2.28 -9.52
C GLY A 332 -13.13 1.35 -9.87
N TYR A 333 -11.90 1.87 -9.91
CA TYR A 333 -10.70 1.10 -10.23
C TYR A 333 -10.43 -0.06 -9.27
N MET A 334 -10.80 0.08 -7.99
CA MET A 334 -10.67 -1.00 -7.00
C MET A 334 -11.58 -2.20 -7.29
N ASN A 335 -12.70 -1.99 -7.99
CA ASN A 335 -13.70 -3.01 -8.28
C ASN A 335 -13.56 -3.57 -9.71
N GLU A 336 -12.61 -3.08 -10.51
CA GLU A 336 -12.36 -3.60 -11.84
C GLU A 336 -11.60 -4.94 -11.78
N GLU A 337 -12.30 -6.03 -12.10
CA GLU A 337 -11.72 -7.37 -12.14
C GLU A 337 -11.14 -7.75 -13.50
N VAL A 338 -11.47 -7.01 -14.56
CA VAL A 338 -11.01 -7.21 -15.93
C VAL A 338 -10.81 -5.86 -16.60
N GLY A 339 -9.71 -5.69 -17.33
CA GLY A 339 -9.50 -4.52 -18.18
C GLY A 339 -8.25 -3.73 -17.82
N GLN A 340 -8.35 -2.41 -17.91
CA GLN A 340 -7.21 -1.49 -17.89
C GLN A 340 -6.59 -1.27 -16.50
N HIS A 341 -7.30 -1.70 -15.44
CA HIS A 341 -6.89 -1.55 -14.03
C HIS A 341 -6.83 -2.87 -13.26
N GLU A 342 -6.85 -4.03 -13.95
CA GLU A 342 -6.82 -5.37 -13.34
C GLU A 342 -5.66 -5.57 -12.35
N ARG A 343 -4.47 -5.07 -12.69
CA ARG A 343 -3.25 -5.14 -11.86
C ARG A 343 -3.17 -4.05 -10.82
N GLN A 344 -4.15 -3.14 -10.80
CA GLN A 344 -4.27 -2.05 -9.84
C GLN A 344 -3.01 -1.15 -9.77
N MET A 345 -2.34 -0.90 -10.90
CA MET A 345 -1.13 -0.07 -10.91
C MET A 345 -1.42 1.39 -10.55
N TRP A 346 -2.66 1.82 -10.73
CA TRP A 346 -3.16 3.13 -10.32
C TRP A 346 -2.81 3.46 -8.86
N LYS A 347 -2.74 2.47 -7.94
CA LYS A 347 -2.40 2.73 -6.53
C LYS A 347 -0.98 3.28 -6.37
N TYR A 348 -0.10 3.05 -7.34
CA TYR A 348 1.26 3.60 -7.38
C TYR A 348 1.43 4.79 -8.33
N GLY A 349 0.37 5.18 -9.05
CA GLY A 349 0.44 6.10 -10.18
C GLY A 349 1.20 7.39 -9.87
N ARG A 350 1.06 7.91 -8.65
CA ARG A 350 1.75 9.14 -8.18
C ARG A 350 3.28 9.05 -8.07
N ILE A 351 3.87 7.86 -8.08
CA ILE A 351 5.32 7.68 -8.16
C ILE A 351 5.82 8.00 -9.59
N PHE A 352 4.97 7.73 -10.57
CA PHE A 352 5.28 7.78 -12.00
C PHE A 352 4.75 9.05 -12.67
N ASP A 353 3.63 9.57 -12.19
CA ASP A 353 2.97 10.77 -12.68
C ASP A 353 2.46 11.62 -11.50
N GLU A 354 3.13 12.74 -11.24
CA GLU A 354 2.80 13.62 -10.12
C GLU A 354 1.43 14.30 -10.26
N LYS A 355 0.89 14.38 -11.48
CA LYS A 355 -0.43 14.96 -11.77
C LYS A 355 -1.56 13.96 -11.52
N PHE A 356 -1.26 12.66 -11.48
CA PHE A 356 -2.28 11.65 -11.23
C PHE A 356 -2.96 11.88 -9.89
N MET A 357 -4.29 12.06 -9.93
CA MET A 357 -5.16 12.30 -8.77
C MET A 357 -4.62 13.40 -7.85
N SER A 358 -4.11 14.50 -8.44
CA SER A 358 -3.47 15.57 -7.67
C SER A 358 -4.42 16.25 -6.69
N VAL A 359 -5.72 16.21 -6.95
CA VAL A 359 -6.77 16.70 -6.05
C VAL A 359 -6.93 15.87 -4.79
N LEU A 360 -6.55 14.58 -4.81
CA LEU A 360 -6.58 13.68 -3.65
C LEU A 360 -5.31 13.73 -2.79
N GLN A 361 -4.33 14.55 -3.19
CA GLN A 361 -3.11 14.70 -2.40
C GLN A 361 -3.44 15.33 -1.05
N THR A 362 -2.85 14.82 0.02
CA THR A 362 -3.13 15.34 1.37
C THR A 362 -2.86 16.84 1.49
N LYS A 363 -1.85 17.36 0.80
CA LYS A 363 -1.58 18.81 0.75
C LYS A 363 -2.63 19.62 0.00
N ALA A 364 -3.35 19.02 -0.94
CA ALA A 364 -4.41 19.65 -1.73
C ALA A 364 -5.78 19.55 -1.04
N CYS A 365 -6.02 18.50 -0.24
CA CYS A 365 -7.28 18.31 0.48
C CYS A 365 -7.10 18.05 2.00
N PRO A 366 -6.34 18.88 2.73
CA PRO A 366 -5.96 18.59 4.12
C PRO A 366 -7.17 18.55 5.07
N LYS A 367 -8.17 19.39 4.86
CA LYS A 367 -9.41 19.42 5.68
C LYS A 367 -10.22 18.13 5.56
N LEU A 368 -10.42 17.66 4.33
CA LEU A 368 -11.14 16.40 4.06
C LEU A 368 -10.40 15.20 4.65
N VAL A 369 -9.07 15.16 4.51
CA VAL A 369 -8.24 14.11 5.13
C VAL A 369 -8.36 14.16 6.65
N MET A 370 -8.29 15.35 7.26
CA MET A 370 -8.40 15.51 8.70
C MET A 370 -9.76 15.07 9.24
N MET A 371 -10.85 15.45 8.59
CA MET A 371 -12.20 15.02 8.96
C MET A 371 -12.32 13.49 8.95
N LEU A 372 -11.88 12.83 7.87
CA LEU A 372 -11.94 11.36 7.78
C LEU A 372 -11.00 10.69 8.79
N ALA A 373 -9.81 11.24 9.02
CA ALA A 373 -8.85 10.73 9.99
C ALA A 373 -9.39 10.83 11.43
N ALA A 374 -10.04 11.95 11.77
CA ALA A 374 -10.69 12.15 13.06
C ALA A 374 -11.86 11.17 13.23
N ALA A 375 -12.69 10.99 12.20
CA ALA A 375 -13.78 10.03 12.24
C ALA A 375 -13.27 8.60 12.49
N LEU A 376 -12.19 8.21 11.81
CA LEU A 376 -11.57 6.89 11.98
C LEU A 376 -10.96 6.74 13.37
N GLN A 377 -10.25 7.74 13.88
CA GLN A 377 -9.68 7.68 15.22
C GLN A 377 -10.76 7.55 16.30
N GLN A 378 -11.90 8.22 16.15
CA GLN A 378 -13.00 8.11 17.10
C GLN A 378 -13.77 6.77 16.98
N GLU A 379 -13.80 6.15 15.80
CA GLU A 379 -14.46 4.86 15.59
C GLU A 379 -13.59 3.68 16.00
N ARG A 380 -12.30 3.75 15.71
CA ARG A 380 -11.33 2.71 15.98
C ARG A 380 -10.02 3.33 16.48
N PRO A 381 -9.95 3.71 17.77
CA PRO A 381 -8.75 4.31 18.35
C PRO A 381 -7.54 3.37 18.23
N GLU A 382 -7.75 2.09 18.52
CA GLU A 382 -6.76 1.02 18.41
C GLU A 382 -6.37 0.79 16.94
N GLY A 383 -5.16 1.21 16.57
CA GLY A 383 -4.68 1.20 15.18
C GLY A 383 -4.82 2.53 14.43
N ALA A 384 -5.37 3.58 15.05
CA ALA A 384 -5.41 4.95 14.51
C ALA A 384 -4.57 5.95 15.33
N GLU A 385 -3.71 5.47 16.22
CA GLU A 385 -2.97 6.27 17.22
C GLU A 385 -2.15 7.44 16.65
N ASN A 386 -1.69 7.35 15.39
CA ASN A 386 -0.89 8.39 14.74
C ASN A 386 -1.55 8.98 13.48
N ILE A 387 -2.83 8.67 13.22
CA ILE A 387 -3.48 9.07 11.96
C ILE A 387 -3.64 10.58 11.81
N LEU A 388 -3.72 11.31 12.92
CA LEU A 388 -3.76 12.78 12.94
C LEU A 388 -2.37 13.43 12.92
N LYS A 389 -1.28 12.66 13.08
CA LYS A 389 0.11 13.14 13.03
C LYS A 389 0.70 13.12 11.61
N ILE A 390 -0.15 13.07 10.59
CA ILE A 390 0.30 13.21 9.20
C ILE A 390 0.87 14.62 9.05
N LYS A 391 2.14 14.75 8.65
CA LYS A 391 2.86 16.03 8.58
C LYS A 391 2.08 17.14 7.86
N GLN A 392 1.42 16.81 6.74
CA GLN A 392 0.62 17.78 5.97
C GLN A 392 -0.65 18.27 6.68
N LEU A 393 -1.00 17.71 7.84
CA LEU A 393 -2.10 18.16 8.67
C LEU A 393 -1.65 19.16 9.76
N GLU A 394 -0.34 19.35 9.94
CA GLU A 394 0.21 20.34 10.88
C GLU A 394 -0.19 21.77 10.47
N ASP A 395 -0.25 22.04 9.17
CA ASP A 395 -0.59 23.35 8.58
C ASP A 395 -2.09 23.72 8.69
N VAL A 396 -2.94 22.79 9.16
CA VAL A 396 -4.37 23.09 9.38
C VAL A 396 -4.50 23.91 10.66
N SER A 397 -5.12 25.10 10.59
CA SER A 397 -5.31 25.94 11.79
C SER A 397 -6.15 25.23 12.86
N GLU A 398 -5.87 25.49 14.14
CA GLU A 398 -6.58 24.85 15.27
C GLU A 398 -8.10 25.03 15.22
N GLU A 399 -8.57 26.18 14.75
CA GLU A 399 -9.99 26.41 14.51
C GLU A 399 -10.57 25.46 13.45
N ASN A 400 -9.88 25.30 12.32
CA ASN A 400 -10.27 24.35 11.29
C ASN A 400 -10.17 22.90 11.79
N LYS A 401 -9.19 22.57 12.64
CA LYS A 401 -9.09 21.24 13.26
C LYS A 401 -10.34 20.92 14.09
N LYS A 402 -10.75 21.86 14.95
CA LYS A 402 -11.97 21.72 15.77
C LYS A 402 -13.21 21.53 14.91
N LYS A 403 -13.39 22.35 13.86
CA LYS A 403 -14.47 22.21 12.88
C LYS A 403 -14.46 20.82 12.22
N CYS A 404 -13.31 20.35 11.75
CA CYS A 404 -13.18 19.03 11.14
C CYS A 404 -13.55 17.90 12.11
N ILE A 405 -13.20 18.01 13.40
CA ILE A 405 -13.54 17.03 14.44
C ILE A 405 -15.06 17.01 14.71
N MET A 406 -15.70 18.17 14.76
CA MET A 406 -17.17 18.27 14.91
C MET A 406 -17.89 17.62 13.73
N VAL A 407 -17.44 17.90 12.51
CA VAL A 407 -18.02 17.33 11.29
C VAL A 407 -17.78 15.82 11.24
N ALA A 408 -16.61 15.35 11.65
CA ALA A 408 -16.31 13.92 11.76
C ALA A 408 -17.30 13.18 12.67
N GLU A 409 -17.67 13.78 13.80
CA GLU A 409 -18.69 13.22 14.70
C GLU A 409 -20.07 13.19 14.04
N ALA A 410 -20.46 14.26 13.33
CA ALA A 410 -21.72 14.33 12.60
C ALA A 410 -21.81 13.25 11.51
N VAL A 411 -20.74 13.04 10.73
CA VAL A 411 -20.64 11.99 9.70
C VAL A 411 -20.85 10.61 10.33
N ARG A 412 -20.16 10.31 11.45
CA ARG A 412 -20.32 9.03 12.15
C ARG A 412 -21.76 8.81 12.64
N LYS A 413 -22.35 9.83 13.27
CA LYS A 413 -23.74 9.77 13.77
C LYS A 413 -24.73 9.53 12.62
N MET A 414 -24.56 10.23 11.50
CA MET A 414 -25.39 10.07 10.31
C MET A 414 -25.33 8.62 9.81
N ILE A 415 -24.14 8.06 9.60
CA ILE A 415 -23.97 6.69 9.10
C ILE A 415 -24.57 5.67 10.07
N LYS A 416 -24.34 5.80 11.38
CA LYS A 416 -24.90 4.89 12.39
C LYS A 416 -26.42 4.98 12.48
N SER A 417 -27.01 6.17 12.27
CA SER A 417 -28.46 6.34 12.24
C SER A 417 -29.11 5.67 11.03
N SER A 418 -28.45 5.69 9.86
CA SER A 418 -28.95 5.02 8.66
C SER A 418 -29.02 3.50 8.82
N HIS A 419 -28.10 2.88 9.58
CA HIS A 419 -28.15 1.44 9.86
C HIS A 419 -29.35 1.03 10.72
N LYS A 420 -29.78 1.91 11.65
CA LYS A 420 -30.92 1.66 12.54
C LYS A 420 -32.28 1.78 11.84
N GLN A 421 -32.35 2.36 10.65
CA GLN A 421 -33.58 2.50 9.87
C GLN A 421 -33.79 1.33 8.89
N THR A 422 -32.74 0.57 8.60
CA THR A 422 -32.74 -0.59 7.69
C THR A 422 -32.78 -1.95 8.40
N ALA A 423 -32.64 -1.95 9.72
CA ALA A 423 -32.81 -3.12 10.60
C ALA A 423 -34.16 -3.02 11.29
#